data_AF-A0A258AHT0-F1
#
_entry.id   AF-A0A258AHT0-F1
#
_cell.length_a   1.000
_cell.length_b   1.000
_cell.length_c   1.000
_cell.angle_alpha   90.00
_cell.angle_beta   90.00
_cell.angle_gamma   90.00
#
_symmetry.space_group_name_H-M   'P 1'
#
loop_
_entity.id
_entity.type
_entity.pdbx_description
1 polymer ?
#
loop_
_entity_poly.entity_id
_entity_poly.type
_entity_poly.pdbx_seq_one_letter_code
_entity_poly.pdbx_strand_id
1 'polypeptide(L)'
;TTMRDAHQSLLATRMRTFDMLAVADSVARRTPNLFSLEMWGGATFDVTMRFLREDPWERLRAIRAKVPNILLQMLFRGSNAVGYTNYPDNVVKGFIKHAAENGMDIFRIFDSLNYLPNLKAAMDAVREDTKSICEGTLCYTGDIMDPKRDKYDLKYYVRLAKELEKMGAHMLCIKDMAGLVRPFAAKKLVKALKDEVGIPIHFHTHDTSGLNAASIIEAATAGVDVVDSAIASMSGGTSQPNLNSIVAAMQNTPRDTGLNVEALQEFSDYWAAVRSFYKPFDTSEPYGTAEVYLHEMPGGQYTNLKEQAIGMGLGPRWPEIAHAYAEVNQLCGDIVKVTPSSKVVGDLAIECVARGVKPTDIINLQGTKWSKDVTSMFEGWLGEPFYGMETAKAADSRKKWNALADAIVGKGGKRIKGRPGTHAAKIKLDDVRAELKGKLKKEPTEDDVWSYLMYPDVFLKFAEFRKTYGDVSALPTPAYYYGLQDKEEIHISLEEGKTLFVRLLNMTEADHNGQQTAIFELNGYPRHTTVTNKALAKNAVTKTKADPAEPTQVGAPMPGMVASIAVSVGQKVKEGETLLTLEAMKMFAAVSSPIAGTVKEICVKISESVESKDLMVRLVK
;
A
#
# COMPACT_ATOMS: atom_id res chain seq x y z
N THR A 1 -17.39 -3.77 2.86
CA THR A 1 -15.94 -3.47 2.78
C THR A 1 -15.43 -3.20 1.36
N THR A 2 -16.28 -3.11 0.33
CA THR A 2 -15.87 -2.99 -1.09
C THR A 2 -14.86 -1.87 -1.37
N MET A 3 -15.01 -0.71 -0.72
CA MET A 3 -14.17 0.47 -0.94
C MET A 3 -12.85 0.47 -0.13
N ARG A 4 -12.58 -0.56 0.67
CA ARG A 4 -11.34 -0.68 1.48
C ARG A 4 -10.74 -2.08 1.42
N ASP A 5 -11.25 -3.02 2.20
CA ASP A 5 -10.57 -4.31 2.41
C ASP A 5 -10.66 -5.25 1.20
N ALA A 6 -11.75 -5.17 0.45
CA ALA A 6 -11.98 -6.04 -0.70
C ALA A 6 -10.91 -5.82 -1.78
N HIS A 7 -10.74 -4.57 -2.23
CA HIS A 7 -9.70 -4.25 -3.22
C HIS A 7 -8.29 -4.27 -2.63
N GLN A 8 -8.12 -4.08 -1.32
CA GLN A 8 -6.86 -4.33 -0.64
C GLN A 8 -6.43 -5.81 -0.77
N SER A 9 -7.39 -6.73 -0.73
CA SER A 9 -7.13 -8.18 -0.78
C SER A 9 -7.01 -8.71 -2.22
N LEU A 10 -7.85 -8.21 -3.12
CA LEU A 10 -7.96 -8.69 -4.52
C LEU A 10 -7.08 -7.93 -5.50
N LEU A 11 -6.97 -6.61 -5.34
CA LEU A 11 -6.42 -5.69 -6.35
C LEU A 11 -5.22 -4.88 -5.83
N ALA A 12 -4.48 -5.41 -4.85
CA ALA A 12 -3.34 -4.74 -4.23
C ALA A 12 -3.64 -3.29 -3.78
N THR A 13 -4.86 -3.03 -3.30
CA THR A 13 -5.34 -1.70 -2.85
C THR A 13 -5.39 -0.64 -3.96
N ARG A 14 -5.44 -1.02 -5.24
CA ARG A 14 -5.30 -0.08 -6.36
C ARG A 14 -6.58 0.66 -6.76
N MET A 15 -7.73 0.35 -6.16
CA MET A 15 -8.98 1.02 -6.51
C MET A 15 -8.90 2.54 -6.26
N ARG A 16 -9.20 3.30 -7.32
CA ARG A 16 -9.08 4.75 -7.40
C ARG A 16 -10.30 5.48 -6.87
N THR A 17 -10.08 6.73 -6.46
CA THR A 17 -11.15 7.63 -5.97
C THR A 17 -12.23 7.82 -7.02
N PHE A 18 -11.84 7.96 -8.29
CA PHE A 18 -12.75 8.14 -9.43
C PHE A 18 -13.88 7.09 -9.46
N ASP A 19 -13.51 5.80 -9.41
CA ASP A 19 -14.48 4.71 -9.51
C ASP A 19 -15.33 4.57 -8.23
N MET A 20 -14.80 4.96 -7.07
CA MET A 20 -15.58 5.00 -5.84
C MET A 20 -16.66 6.09 -5.89
N LEU A 21 -16.29 7.29 -6.34
CA LEU A 21 -17.20 8.44 -6.38
C LEU A 21 -18.32 8.28 -7.41
N ALA A 22 -18.05 7.61 -8.53
CA ALA A 22 -19.04 7.41 -9.58
C ALA A 22 -20.27 6.61 -9.13
N VAL A 23 -20.13 5.73 -8.12
CA VAL A 23 -21.25 4.92 -7.58
C VAL A 23 -21.71 5.37 -6.18
N ALA A 24 -20.91 6.16 -5.46
CA ALA A 24 -21.11 6.50 -4.04
C ALA A 24 -22.52 7.03 -3.71
N ASP A 25 -23.03 7.98 -4.49
CA ASP A 25 -24.35 8.60 -4.28
C ASP A 25 -25.51 7.61 -4.45
N SER A 26 -25.37 6.66 -5.39
CA SER A 26 -26.35 5.59 -5.59
C SER A 26 -26.34 4.61 -4.42
N VAL A 27 -25.16 4.24 -3.92
CA VAL A 27 -25.01 3.40 -2.70
C VAL A 27 -25.69 4.07 -1.51
N ALA A 28 -25.43 5.37 -1.29
CA ALA A 28 -26.02 6.15 -0.21
C ALA A 28 -27.56 6.06 -0.19
N ARG A 29 -28.19 6.25 -1.36
CA ARG A 29 -29.65 6.32 -1.50
C ARG A 29 -30.35 4.97 -1.56
N ARG A 30 -29.72 3.96 -2.16
CA ARG A 30 -30.36 2.65 -2.42
C ARG A 30 -30.00 1.57 -1.41
N THR A 31 -29.00 1.82 -0.57
CA THR A 31 -28.65 0.95 0.56
C THR A 31 -28.52 1.72 1.87
N PRO A 32 -29.52 2.54 2.26
CA PRO A 32 -29.44 3.42 3.43
C PRO A 32 -29.36 2.65 4.76
N ASN A 33 -29.69 1.36 4.78
CA ASN A 33 -29.67 0.51 5.96
C ASN A 33 -28.32 -0.21 6.18
N LEU A 34 -27.31 0.05 5.34
CA LEU A 34 -25.95 -0.40 5.65
C LEU A 34 -25.49 0.27 6.94
N PHE A 35 -24.95 -0.51 7.88
CA PHE A 35 -24.41 0.04 9.13
C PHE A 35 -23.28 1.03 8.84
N SER A 36 -22.29 0.62 8.04
CA SER A 36 -21.16 1.47 7.66
C SER A 36 -20.60 1.09 6.28
N LEU A 37 -19.90 2.05 5.66
CA LEU A 37 -18.99 1.82 4.55
C LEU A 37 -17.57 1.89 5.06
N GLU A 38 -16.91 0.73 5.15
CA GLU A 38 -15.46 0.73 5.35
C GLU A 38 -14.76 1.18 4.06
N MET A 39 -14.15 2.36 4.10
CA MET A 39 -13.62 3.07 2.92
C MET A 39 -12.23 3.67 3.14
N TRP A 40 -11.65 3.52 4.34
CA TRP A 40 -10.41 4.20 4.72
C TRP A 40 -9.54 3.39 5.70
N GLY A 41 -8.31 3.86 5.91
CA GLY A 41 -7.34 3.15 6.74
C GLY A 41 -6.82 1.86 6.11
N GLY A 42 -6.22 0.99 6.91
CA GLY A 42 -5.46 -0.14 6.35
C GLY A 42 -4.34 0.36 5.41
N ALA A 43 -4.20 -0.25 4.23
CA ALA A 43 -3.17 0.15 3.28
C ALA A 43 -3.56 1.35 2.39
N THR A 44 -4.83 1.81 2.43
CA THR A 44 -5.32 2.80 1.46
C THR A 44 -4.61 4.15 1.60
N PHE A 45 -4.26 4.57 2.82
CA PHE A 45 -3.61 5.86 3.04
C PHE A 45 -2.26 5.99 2.33
N ASP A 46 -1.37 4.99 2.50
CA ASP A 46 -0.08 4.91 1.81
C ASP A 46 -0.26 4.73 0.29
N VAL A 47 -1.10 3.77 -0.12
CA VAL A 47 -1.24 3.40 -1.53
C VAL A 47 -1.84 4.53 -2.37
N THR A 48 -2.78 5.29 -1.82
CA THR A 48 -3.41 6.43 -2.49
C THR A 48 -2.37 7.47 -2.88
N MET A 49 -1.46 7.83 -1.96
CA MET A 49 -0.36 8.77 -2.27
C MET A 49 0.76 8.13 -3.10
N ARG A 50 1.19 6.91 -2.75
CA ARG A 50 2.40 6.29 -3.30
C ARG A 50 2.21 5.83 -4.74
N PHE A 51 1.10 5.16 -5.01
CA PHE A 51 0.88 4.45 -6.26
C PHE A 51 -0.20 5.11 -7.10
N LEU A 52 -1.29 5.61 -6.48
CA LEU A 52 -2.38 6.25 -7.22
C LEU A 52 -2.11 7.74 -7.47
N ARG A 53 -1.21 8.36 -6.69
CA ARG A 53 -0.89 9.78 -6.77
C ARG A 53 -2.12 10.67 -6.54
N GLU A 54 -2.99 10.22 -5.65
CA GLU A 54 -4.20 10.90 -5.21
C GLU A 54 -4.05 11.28 -3.73
N ASP A 55 -4.84 12.23 -3.24
CA ASP A 55 -4.88 12.58 -1.82
C ASP A 55 -5.92 11.72 -1.08
N PRO A 56 -5.52 10.94 -0.06
CA PRO A 56 -6.48 10.18 0.73
C PRO A 56 -7.52 11.08 1.41
N TRP A 57 -7.14 12.27 1.89
CA TRP A 57 -8.04 13.20 2.60
C TRP A 57 -9.12 13.77 1.68
N GLU A 58 -8.76 14.07 0.43
CA GLU A 58 -9.74 14.46 -0.60
C GLU A 58 -10.70 13.31 -0.89
N ARG A 59 -10.21 12.06 -0.98
CA ARG A 59 -11.07 10.87 -1.10
C ARG A 59 -12.07 10.76 0.06
N LEU A 60 -11.63 10.97 1.30
CA LEU A 60 -12.52 10.94 2.47
C LEU A 60 -13.63 11.99 2.36
N ARG A 61 -13.27 13.25 2.14
CA ARG A 61 -14.24 14.35 2.06
C ARG A 61 -15.19 14.19 0.87
N ALA A 62 -14.69 13.77 -0.29
CA ALA A 62 -15.50 13.57 -1.48
C ALA A 62 -16.51 12.42 -1.31
N ILE A 63 -16.08 11.30 -0.72
CA ILE A 63 -17.00 10.20 -0.40
C ILE A 63 -17.99 10.64 0.68
N ARG A 64 -17.55 11.35 1.73
CA ARG A 64 -18.45 11.88 2.77
C ARG A 64 -19.56 12.74 2.19
N ALA A 65 -19.24 13.62 1.23
CA ALA A 65 -20.19 14.50 0.58
C ALA A 65 -21.25 13.75 -0.25
N LYS A 66 -20.86 12.67 -0.95
CA LYS A 66 -21.78 11.78 -1.69
C LYS A 66 -22.50 10.77 -0.78
N VAL A 67 -21.87 10.52 0.36
CA VAL A 67 -22.10 9.60 1.48
C VAL A 67 -23.07 9.91 2.61
N PRO A 68 -23.89 10.99 2.65
CA PRO A 68 -24.16 11.72 3.91
C PRO A 68 -24.92 10.96 5.01
N ASN A 69 -25.54 9.82 4.69
CA ASN A 69 -26.45 9.09 5.57
C ASN A 69 -25.92 7.73 6.08
N ILE A 70 -24.76 7.25 5.61
CA ILE A 70 -24.16 5.98 6.07
C ILE A 70 -22.87 6.28 6.84
N LEU A 71 -22.59 5.54 7.92
CA LEU A 71 -21.36 5.73 8.70
C LEU A 71 -20.13 5.40 7.84
N LEU A 72 -19.11 6.25 7.86
CA LEU A 72 -17.81 5.94 7.27
C LEU A 72 -16.91 5.28 8.31
N GLN A 73 -16.33 4.15 7.94
CA GLN A 73 -15.49 3.35 8.82
C GLN A 73 -14.06 3.25 8.29
N MET A 74 -13.09 3.27 9.21
CA MET A 74 -11.70 2.98 8.91
C MET A 74 -11.09 1.91 9.82
N LEU A 75 -10.09 1.20 9.27
CA LEU A 75 -9.20 0.35 10.04
C LEU A 75 -8.01 1.17 10.57
N PHE A 76 -7.80 1.16 11.87
CA PHE A 76 -6.80 1.98 12.56
C PHE A 76 -5.91 1.14 13.48
N ARG A 77 -4.58 1.24 13.36
CA ARG A 77 -3.65 0.49 14.21
C ARG A 77 -3.28 1.31 15.45
N GLY A 78 -3.54 0.79 16.65
CA GLY A 78 -3.52 1.55 17.91
C GLY A 78 -2.33 2.49 18.10
N SER A 79 -1.10 1.97 18.02
CA SER A 79 0.13 2.77 18.27
C SER A 79 0.76 3.38 17.01
N ASN A 80 0.25 3.03 15.83
CA ASN A 80 0.87 3.39 14.55
C ASN A 80 -0.08 4.20 13.64
N ALA A 81 -1.31 4.44 14.05
CA ALA A 81 -2.35 5.00 13.21
C ALA A 81 -2.48 4.28 11.87
N VAL A 82 -2.05 4.93 10.79
CA VAL A 82 -2.01 4.39 9.42
C VAL A 82 -0.58 4.25 8.88
N GLY A 83 0.46 4.55 9.67
CA GLY A 83 1.87 4.49 9.30
C GLY A 83 2.55 3.13 9.57
N TYR A 84 3.88 3.06 9.44
CA TYR A 84 4.68 1.83 9.72
C TYR A 84 5.57 1.92 10.98
N THR A 85 5.62 3.06 11.66
CA THR A 85 6.39 3.26 12.89
C THR A 85 5.48 3.54 14.08
N ASN A 86 5.97 3.39 15.31
CA ASN A 86 5.21 3.84 16.48
C ASN A 86 5.31 5.35 16.62
N TYR A 87 4.18 5.97 16.96
CA TYR A 87 4.09 7.39 17.17
C TYR A 87 3.84 7.68 18.65
N PRO A 88 4.32 8.83 19.16
CA PRO A 88 3.91 9.31 20.48
C PRO A 88 2.41 9.60 20.50
N ASP A 89 1.80 9.54 21.67
CA ASP A 89 0.34 9.62 21.83
C ASP A 89 -0.27 10.85 21.20
N ASN A 90 0.39 12.01 21.28
CA ASN A 90 -0.13 13.25 20.72
C ASN A 90 -0.31 13.20 19.20
N VAL A 91 0.51 12.42 18.49
CA VAL A 91 0.38 12.23 17.04
C VAL A 91 -0.78 11.28 16.73
N VAL A 92 -0.93 10.19 17.49
CA VAL A 92 -2.06 9.26 17.33
C VAL A 92 -3.39 9.98 17.58
N LYS A 93 -3.48 10.71 18.70
CA LYS A 93 -4.68 11.46 19.09
C LYS A 93 -5.02 12.54 18.07
N GLY A 94 -4.03 13.31 17.63
CA GLY A 94 -4.24 14.37 16.65
C GLY A 94 -4.67 13.86 15.27
N PHE A 95 -4.13 12.73 14.82
CA PHE A 95 -4.60 12.10 13.57
C PHE A 95 -6.06 11.67 13.67
N ILE A 96 -6.47 11.04 14.78
CA ILE A 96 -7.87 10.63 15.01
C ILE A 96 -8.80 11.83 14.98
N LYS A 97 -8.44 12.90 15.69
CA LYS A 97 -9.21 14.14 15.70
C LYS A 97 -9.38 14.71 14.30
N HIS A 98 -8.28 14.83 13.55
CA HIS A 98 -8.31 15.34 12.18
C HIS A 98 -9.14 14.44 11.25
N ALA A 99 -9.04 13.12 11.37
CA ALA A 99 -9.88 12.18 10.61
C ALA A 99 -11.37 12.30 10.95
N ALA A 100 -11.72 12.44 12.22
CA ALA A 100 -13.10 12.64 12.64
C ALA A 100 -13.68 13.98 12.11
N GLU A 101 -12.90 15.07 12.19
CA GLU A 101 -13.27 16.39 11.66
C GLU A 101 -13.51 16.37 10.14
N ASN A 102 -12.88 15.44 9.42
CA ASN A 102 -13.05 15.24 7.97
C ASN A 102 -14.15 14.22 7.60
N GLY A 103 -14.89 13.69 8.59
CA GLY A 103 -16.09 12.86 8.36
C GLY A 103 -15.91 11.37 8.63
N MET A 104 -14.88 10.95 9.37
CA MET A 104 -14.74 9.57 9.83
C MET A 104 -15.65 9.30 11.04
N ASP A 105 -16.54 8.31 10.93
CA ASP A 105 -17.52 8.01 11.98
C ASP A 105 -17.13 6.83 12.86
N ILE A 106 -16.42 5.83 12.32
CA ILE A 106 -16.05 4.61 13.06
C ILE A 106 -14.55 4.34 12.94
N PHE A 107 -13.90 4.21 14.09
CA PHE A 107 -12.51 3.80 14.19
C PHE A 107 -12.43 2.37 14.72
N ARG A 108 -12.14 1.42 13.83
CA ARG A 108 -11.81 0.04 14.19
C ARG A 108 -10.36 -0.03 14.65
N ILE A 109 -10.15 -0.01 15.96
CA ILE A 109 -8.85 0.07 16.60
C ILE A 109 -8.34 -1.33 16.95
N PHE A 110 -7.25 -1.74 16.31
CA PHE A 110 -6.63 -3.06 16.52
C PHE A 110 -5.12 -2.97 16.84
N ASP A 111 -4.60 -4.02 17.49
CA ASP A 111 -3.17 -4.24 17.70
C ASP A 111 -2.74 -5.53 16.99
N SER A 112 -1.53 -5.53 16.40
CA SER A 112 -1.07 -6.68 15.61
C SER A 112 -0.75 -7.94 16.42
N LEU A 113 -0.63 -7.82 17.74
CA LEU A 113 -0.34 -8.90 18.67
C LEU A 113 -1.45 -9.06 19.74
N ASN A 114 -2.59 -8.36 19.58
CA ASN A 114 -3.61 -8.16 20.62
C ASN A 114 -3.04 -7.59 21.95
N TYR A 115 -1.98 -6.79 21.87
CA TYR A 115 -1.41 -6.09 23.01
C TYR A 115 -2.22 -4.83 23.34
N LEU A 116 -3.25 -4.98 24.16
CA LEU A 116 -4.22 -3.92 24.48
C LEU A 116 -3.63 -2.57 24.94
N PRO A 117 -2.49 -2.50 25.66
CA PRO A 117 -1.88 -1.22 25.99
C PRO A 117 -1.62 -0.32 24.77
N ASN A 118 -1.33 -0.89 23.59
CA ASN A 118 -1.15 -0.13 22.35
C ASN A 118 -2.43 0.56 21.87
N LEU A 119 -3.59 0.08 22.27
CA LEU A 119 -4.88 0.64 21.85
C LEU A 119 -5.30 1.84 22.68
N LYS A 120 -4.78 1.97 23.91
CA LYS A 120 -5.26 2.95 24.89
C LYS A 120 -5.31 4.38 24.34
N ALA A 121 -4.21 4.88 23.78
CA ALA A 121 -4.13 6.25 23.31
C ALA A 121 -5.14 6.56 22.19
N ALA A 122 -5.35 5.60 21.28
CA ALA A 122 -6.30 5.73 20.19
C ALA A 122 -7.75 5.65 20.70
N MET A 123 -8.05 4.68 21.56
CA MET A 123 -9.40 4.52 22.12
C MET A 123 -9.80 5.74 22.95
N ASP A 124 -8.91 6.24 23.79
CA ASP A 124 -9.13 7.47 24.57
C ASP A 124 -9.43 8.65 23.61
N ALA A 125 -8.64 8.84 22.55
CA ALA A 125 -8.86 9.95 21.60
C ALA A 125 -10.23 9.87 20.90
N VAL A 126 -10.64 8.68 20.43
CA VAL A 126 -11.95 8.55 19.79
C VAL A 126 -13.07 8.91 20.78
N ARG A 127 -12.98 8.43 22.01
CA ARG A 127 -14.02 8.62 23.03
C ARG A 127 -14.06 10.03 23.62
N GLU A 128 -12.90 10.64 23.85
CA GLU A 128 -12.76 11.90 24.58
C GLU A 128 -12.70 13.12 23.64
N ASP A 129 -12.05 12.97 22.48
CA ASP A 129 -11.74 14.09 21.58
C ASP A 129 -12.66 14.18 20.35
N THR A 130 -13.57 13.20 20.15
CA THR A 130 -14.43 13.13 18.96
C THR A 130 -15.88 12.71 19.28
N LYS A 131 -16.74 12.71 18.25
CA LYS A 131 -18.11 12.13 18.32
C LYS A 131 -18.20 10.75 17.62
N SER A 132 -17.07 10.17 17.26
CA SER A 132 -16.98 8.94 16.50
C SER A 132 -17.12 7.71 17.38
N ILE A 133 -17.40 6.56 16.76
CA ILE A 133 -17.56 5.27 17.42
C ILE A 133 -16.18 4.61 17.58
N CYS A 134 -15.82 4.30 18.83
CA CYS A 134 -14.64 3.53 19.17
C CYS A 134 -14.96 2.04 19.11
N GLU A 135 -14.45 1.35 18.10
CA GLU A 135 -14.60 -0.09 17.97
C GLU A 135 -13.29 -0.80 18.38
N GLY A 136 -13.30 -1.43 19.55
CA GLY A 136 -12.15 -2.17 20.09
C GLY A 136 -12.04 -3.55 19.46
N THR A 137 -10.86 -3.94 18.97
CA THR A 137 -10.72 -5.14 18.13
C THR A 137 -9.94 -6.28 18.78
N LEU A 138 -10.48 -7.48 18.64
CA LEU A 138 -9.82 -8.77 18.89
C LEU A 138 -9.38 -9.37 17.55
N CYS A 139 -8.08 -9.53 17.31
CA CYS A 139 -7.61 -10.30 16.16
C CYS A 139 -7.70 -11.79 16.48
N TYR A 140 -8.41 -12.56 15.66
CA TYR A 140 -8.57 -14.00 15.85
C TYR A 140 -7.42 -14.78 15.21
N THR A 141 -6.88 -15.75 15.94
CA THR A 141 -5.88 -16.71 15.45
C THR A 141 -6.12 -18.07 16.09
N GLY A 142 -5.62 -19.14 15.47
CA GLY A 142 -5.79 -20.48 15.99
C GLY A 142 -7.20 -21.05 15.79
N ASP A 143 -7.56 -21.98 16.67
CA ASP A 143 -8.83 -22.70 16.59
C ASP A 143 -9.35 -23.01 17.99
N ILE A 144 -10.39 -22.30 18.44
CA ILE A 144 -11.01 -22.50 19.76
C ILE A 144 -11.73 -23.87 19.90
N MET A 145 -11.83 -24.62 18.80
CA MET A 145 -12.39 -25.97 18.77
C MET A 145 -11.30 -27.05 18.85
N ASP A 146 -10.02 -26.71 18.63
CA ASP A 146 -8.91 -27.66 18.75
C ASP A 146 -8.33 -27.64 20.17
N PRO A 147 -8.52 -28.70 20.98
CA PRO A 147 -7.98 -28.77 22.33
C PRO A 147 -6.44 -28.80 22.37
N LYS A 148 -5.77 -29.08 21.24
CA LYS A 148 -4.30 -29.04 21.15
C LYS A 148 -3.77 -27.61 20.95
N ARG A 149 -4.62 -26.66 20.56
CA ARG A 149 -4.28 -25.23 20.37
C ARG A 149 -4.85 -24.35 21.47
N ASP A 150 -4.54 -24.71 22.71
CA ASP A 150 -5.10 -24.09 23.91
C ASP A 150 -4.48 -22.74 24.32
N LYS A 151 -3.47 -22.25 23.58
CA LYS A 151 -2.91 -20.90 23.80
C LYS A 151 -3.94 -19.81 23.55
N TYR A 152 -4.71 -19.92 22.47
CA TYR A 152 -5.73 -18.96 22.05
C TYR A 152 -7.13 -19.56 22.20
N ASP A 153 -7.43 -20.04 23.41
CA ASP A 153 -8.72 -20.65 23.73
C ASP A 153 -9.85 -19.62 23.86
N LEU A 154 -11.07 -20.10 24.15
CA LEU A 154 -12.23 -19.22 24.32
C LEU A 154 -12.07 -18.24 25.50
N LYS A 155 -11.41 -18.65 26.59
CA LYS A 155 -11.19 -17.81 27.78
C LYS A 155 -10.27 -16.63 27.47
N TYR A 156 -9.27 -16.83 26.62
CA TYR A 156 -8.41 -15.76 26.12
C TYR A 156 -9.24 -14.66 25.46
N TYR A 157 -10.15 -15.01 24.54
CA TYR A 157 -10.98 -14.04 23.83
C TYR A 157 -11.99 -13.33 24.76
N VAL A 158 -12.66 -14.07 25.65
CA VAL A 158 -13.59 -13.48 26.64
C VAL A 158 -12.87 -12.48 27.54
N ARG A 159 -11.66 -12.81 28.03
CA ARG A 159 -10.87 -11.91 28.86
C ARG A 159 -10.56 -10.59 28.13
N LEU A 160 -10.08 -10.68 26.89
CA LEU A 160 -9.74 -9.48 26.12
C LEU A 160 -10.98 -8.64 25.79
N ALA A 161 -12.11 -9.28 25.51
CA ALA A 161 -13.38 -8.58 25.26
C ALA A 161 -13.80 -7.73 26.47
N LYS A 162 -13.78 -8.32 27.67
CA LYS A 162 -14.06 -7.60 28.92
C LYS A 162 -13.09 -6.45 29.19
N GLU A 163 -11.82 -6.64 28.85
CA GLU A 163 -10.81 -5.59 29.00
C GLU A 163 -11.04 -4.43 28.03
N LEU A 164 -11.38 -4.72 26.76
CA LEU A 164 -11.74 -3.70 25.76
C LEU A 164 -13.01 -2.93 26.16
N GLU A 165 -14.03 -3.62 26.67
CA GLU A 165 -15.23 -2.99 27.21
C GLU A 165 -14.90 -2.09 28.40
N LYS A 166 -14.04 -2.54 29.33
CA LYS A 166 -13.56 -1.72 30.46
C LYS A 166 -12.74 -0.52 29.99
N MET A 167 -11.99 -0.64 28.90
CA MET A 167 -11.31 0.48 28.23
C MET A 167 -12.29 1.43 27.52
N GLY A 168 -13.58 1.07 27.49
CA GLY A 168 -14.71 1.88 27.03
C GLY A 168 -14.96 1.82 25.52
N ALA A 169 -14.59 0.73 24.87
CA ALA A 169 -15.04 0.46 23.51
C ALA A 169 -16.58 0.60 23.42
N HIS A 170 -17.07 1.30 22.41
CA HIS A 170 -18.51 1.40 22.14
C HIS A 170 -19.02 0.11 21.46
N MET A 171 -18.13 -0.57 20.71
CA MET A 171 -18.39 -1.83 20.03
C MET A 171 -17.15 -2.73 20.07
N LEU A 172 -17.37 -4.04 20.01
CA LEU A 172 -16.32 -5.05 19.93
C LEU A 172 -16.22 -5.60 18.52
N CYS A 173 -15.05 -5.51 17.88
CA CYS A 173 -14.79 -6.20 16.62
C CYS A 173 -14.08 -7.53 16.86
N ILE A 174 -14.59 -8.62 16.28
CA ILE A 174 -13.85 -9.86 16.07
C ILE A 174 -13.25 -9.79 14.67
N LYS A 175 -11.94 -9.53 14.58
CA LYS A 175 -11.22 -9.46 13.31
C LYS A 175 -10.53 -10.79 13.00
N ASP A 176 -11.18 -11.61 12.21
CA ASP A 176 -10.60 -12.80 11.59
C ASP A 176 -9.94 -12.44 10.25
N MET A 177 -8.72 -11.89 10.33
CA MET A 177 -7.98 -11.35 9.19
C MET A 177 -7.55 -12.39 8.14
N ALA A 178 -7.62 -13.68 8.45
CA ALA A 178 -7.20 -14.76 7.56
C ALA A 178 -8.36 -15.66 7.11
N GLY A 179 -9.52 -15.62 7.78
CA GLY A 179 -10.64 -16.53 7.48
C GLY A 179 -10.58 -17.84 8.27
N LEU A 180 -10.02 -17.81 9.47
CA LEU A 180 -9.79 -18.98 10.33
C LEU A 180 -11.01 -19.38 11.16
N VAL A 181 -11.95 -18.47 11.41
CA VAL A 181 -13.11 -18.75 12.25
C VAL A 181 -14.08 -19.63 11.45
N ARG A 182 -14.00 -20.93 11.67
CA ARG A 182 -14.91 -21.94 11.08
C ARG A 182 -16.34 -21.75 11.60
N PRO A 183 -17.37 -22.26 10.91
CA PRO A 183 -18.77 -21.96 11.25
C PRO A 183 -19.16 -22.30 12.70
N PHE A 184 -18.84 -23.50 13.17
CA PHE A 184 -19.14 -23.91 14.54
C PHE A 184 -18.33 -23.13 15.59
N ALA A 185 -17.11 -22.71 15.26
CA ALA A 185 -16.31 -21.84 16.10
C ALA A 185 -16.92 -20.43 16.17
N ALA A 186 -17.45 -19.90 15.05
CA ALA A 186 -18.13 -18.61 15.01
C ALA A 186 -19.31 -18.56 15.98
N LYS A 187 -20.20 -19.55 15.93
CA LYS A 187 -21.34 -19.64 16.85
C LYS A 187 -20.90 -19.69 18.32
N LYS A 188 -19.92 -20.55 18.64
CA LYS A 188 -19.41 -20.70 20.00
C LYS A 188 -18.75 -19.42 20.51
N LEU A 189 -17.93 -18.78 19.69
CA LEU A 189 -17.22 -17.54 20.03
C LEU A 189 -18.21 -16.39 20.24
N VAL A 190 -19.08 -16.13 19.27
CA VAL A 190 -20.04 -15.02 19.34
C VAL A 190 -20.99 -15.22 20.52
N LYS A 191 -21.53 -16.43 20.72
CA LYS A 191 -22.42 -16.69 21.86
C LYS A 191 -21.75 -16.40 23.19
N ALA A 192 -20.52 -16.90 23.39
CA ALA A 192 -19.77 -16.65 24.60
C ALA A 192 -19.46 -15.17 24.82
N LEU A 193 -19.15 -14.43 23.76
CA LEU A 193 -18.91 -12.99 23.87
C LEU A 193 -20.19 -12.22 24.18
N LYS A 194 -21.32 -12.52 23.53
CA LYS A 194 -22.63 -11.89 23.82
C LYS A 194 -23.10 -12.13 25.25
N ASP A 195 -22.69 -13.24 25.88
CA ASP A 195 -23.03 -13.56 27.26
C ASP A 195 -22.15 -12.80 28.28
N GLU A 196 -20.98 -12.30 27.85
CA GLU A 196 -19.92 -11.83 28.74
C GLU A 196 -19.62 -10.33 28.64
N VAL A 197 -20.05 -9.66 27.56
CA VAL A 197 -19.96 -8.21 27.38
C VAL A 197 -21.31 -7.60 26.99
N GLY A 198 -21.56 -6.36 27.38
CA GLY A 198 -22.79 -5.62 27.12
C GLY A 198 -22.78 -4.77 25.85
N ILE A 199 -21.65 -4.68 25.15
CA ILE A 199 -21.48 -3.88 23.92
C ILE A 199 -21.77 -4.69 22.64
N PRO A 200 -22.22 -4.06 21.54
CA PRO A 200 -22.45 -4.74 20.26
C PRO A 200 -21.19 -5.39 19.70
N ILE A 201 -21.37 -6.50 18.97
CA ILE A 201 -20.31 -7.28 18.34
C ILE A 201 -20.37 -7.12 16.82
N HIS A 202 -19.26 -6.71 16.23
CA HIS A 202 -19.04 -6.68 14.79
C HIS A 202 -18.11 -7.83 14.39
N PHE A 203 -18.57 -8.74 13.54
CA PHE A 203 -17.77 -9.85 13.04
C PHE A 203 -17.19 -9.56 11.66
N HIS A 204 -15.87 -9.60 11.57
CA HIS A 204 -15.12 -9.44 10.34
C HIS A 204 -14.36 -10.73 10.03
N THR A 205 -14.51 -11.25 8.81
CA THR A 205 -13.80 -12.45 8.34
C THR A 205 -13.46 -12.33 6.85
N HIS A 206 -12.53 -13.15 6.39
CA HIS A 206 -12.20 -13.31 4.97
C HIS A 206 -12.71 -14.67 4.47
N ASP A 207 -13.03 -14.77 3.19
CA ASP A 207 -13.55 -15.99 2.57
C ASP A 207 -12.43 -16.83 1.93
N THR A 208 -11.21 -16.74 2.47
CA THR A 208 -10.00 -17.39 1.93
C THR A 208 -10.18 -18.89 1.81
N SER A 209 -10.95 -19.50 2.72
CA SER A 209 -11.27 -20.93 2.70
C SER A 209 -12.41 -21.29 1.75
N GLY A 210 -13.21 -20.31 1.33
CA GLY A 210 -14.49 -20.49 0.63
C GLY A 210 -15.66 -20.91 1.53
N LEU A 211 -15.49 -20.90 2.86
CA LEU A 211 -16.48 -21.39 3.83
C LEU A 211 -17.08 -20.28 4.73
N ASN A 212 -16.49 -19.08 4.74
CA ASN A 212 -16.73 -18.11 5.83
C ASN A 212 -18.08 -17.37 5.71
N ALA A 213 -18.77 -17.47 4.58
CA ALA A 213 -20.19 -17.12 4.50
C ALA A 213 -21.04 -17.94 5.50
N ALA A 214 -20.73 -19.23 5.69
CA ALA A 214 -21.40 -20.06 6.69
C ALA A 214 -21.03 -19.62 8.12
N SER A 215 -19.80 -19.14 8.34
CA SER A 215 -19.40 -18.56 9.62
C SER A 215 -20.18 -17.29 9.97
N ILE A 216 -20.50 -16.46 8.98
CA ILE A 216 -21.37 -15.30 9.15
C ILE A 216 -22.79 -15.74 9.55
N ILE A 217 -23.36 -16.75 8.90
CA ILE A 217 -24.70 -17.27 9.23
C ILE A 217 -24.75 -17.85 10.66
N GLU A 218 -23.72 -18.60 11.06
CA GLU A 218 -23.61 -19.16 12.40
C GLU A 218 -23.40 -18.06 13.47
N ALA A 219 -22.62 -17.01 13.16
CA ALA A 219 -22.50 -15.82 13.99
C ALA A 219 -23.83 -15.05 14.11
N ALA A 220 -24.59 -14.92 13.02
CA ALA A 220 -25.93 -14.33 13.03
C ALA A 220 -26.91 -15.13 13.91
N THR A 221 -26.85 -16.46 13.85
CA THR A 221 -27.63 -17.35 14.71
C THR A 221 -27.25 -17.19 16.19
N ALA A 222 -25.98 -16.89 16.48
CA ALA A 222 -25.49 -16.59 17.82
C ALA A 222 -25.77 -15.15 18.30
N GLY A 223 -26.38 -14.30 17.46
CA GLY A 223 -26.76 -12.94 17.82
C GLY A 223 -25.68 -11.87 17.61
N VAL A 224 -24.75 -12.06 16.67
CA VAL A 224 -23.83 -10.98 16.24
C VAL A 224 -24.62 -9.75 15.78
N ASP A 225 -24.11 -8.54 15.99
CA ASP A 225 -24.87 -7.32 15.71
C ASP A 225 -24.57 -6.76 14.31
N VAL A 226 -23.30 -6.82 13.86
CA VAL A 226 -22.86 -6.36 12.54
C VAL A 226 -21.90 -7.37 11.91
N VAL A 227 -21.90 -7.51 10.59
CA VAL A 227 -20.97 -8.37 9.85
C VAL A 227 -20.36 -7.64 8.67
N ASP A 228 -19.08 -7.90 8.38
CA ASP A 228 -18.43 -7.39 7.18
C ASP A 228 -18.60 -8.34 5.99
N SER A 229 -19.02 -7.79 4.87
CA SER A 229 -19.12 -8.48 3.59
C SER A 229 -18.75 -7.54 2.43
N ALA A 230 -18.46 -8.10 1.27
CA ALA A 230 -18.14 -7.38 0.04
C ALA A 230 -19.20 -7.64 -1.04
N ILE A 231 -19.44 -6.66 -1.90
CA ILE A 231 -20.35 -6.83 -3.05
C ILE A 231 -19.88 -8.01 -3.92
N ALA A 232 -20.82 -8.75 -4.54
CA ALA A 232 -20.52 -10.03 -5.17
C ALA A 232 -19.28 -10.03 -6.09
N SER A 233 -19.17 -9.08 -7.02
CA SER A 233 -18.03 -8.95 -7.95
C SER A 233 -16.68 -8.60 -7.31
N MET A 234 -16.66 -8.22 -6.04
CA MET A 234 -15.47 -7.90 -5.24
C MET A 234 -15.35 -8.78 -3.98
N SER A 235 -16.04 -9.93 -3.95
CA SER A 235 -16.08 -10.86 -2.82
C SER A 235 -15.37 -12.19 -3.14
N GLY A 236 -15.24 -13.06 -2.13
CA GLY A 236 -14.66 -14.39 -2.28
C GLY A 236 -13.13 -14.40 -2.33
N GLY A 237 -12.54 -15.59 -2.30
CA GLY A 237 -11.08 -15.75 -2.23
C GLY A 237 -10.52 -15.01 -1.02
N THR A 238 -9.44 -14.25 -1.19
CA THR A 238 -8.86 -13.46 -0.09
C THR A 238 -9.70 -12.26 0.35
N SER A 239 -10.82 -11.94 -0.30
CA SER A 239 -11.76 -10.87 0.10
C SER A 239 -12.72 -11.32 1.19
N GLN A 240 -13.68 -10.47 1.55
CA GLN A 240 -14.78 -10.83 2.44
C GLN A 240 -15.79 -11.77 1.75
N PRO A 241 -16.62 -12.49 2.53
CA PRO A 241 -17.77 -13.22 2.01
C PRO A 241 -18.74 -12.36 1.19
N ASN A 242 -19.45 -13.02 0.28
CA ASN A 242 -20.34 -12.41 -0.70
C ASN A 242 -21.61 -11.81 -0.05
N LEU A 243 -21.72 -10.47 -0.05
CA LEU A 243 -22.83 -9.72 0.51
C LEU A 243 -24.16 -10.10 -0.15
N ASN A 244 -24.22 -10.15 -1.48
CA ASN A 244 -25.45 -10.47 -2.22
C ASN A 244 -26.00 -11.84 -1.80
N SER A 245 -25.11 -12.84 -1.70
CA SER A 245 -25.45 -14.21 -1.33
C SER A 245 -25.89 -14.31 0.13
N ILE A 246 -25.20 -13.62 1.04
CA ILE A 246 -25.58 -13.59 2.46
C ILE A 246 -26.95 -12.93 2.61
N VAL A 247 -27.19 -11.78 1.99
CA VAL A 247 -28.49 -11.09 2.04
C VAL A 247 -29.59 -12.00 1.53
N ALA A 248 -29.42 -12.63 0.36
CA ALA A 248 -30.39 -13.55 -0.21
C ALA A 248 -30.65 -14.77 0.70
N ALA A 249 -29.60 -15.36 1.29
CA ALA A 249 -29.73 -16.50 2.19
C ALA A 249 -30.48 -16.18 3.49
N MET A 250 -30.43 -14.93 3.94
CA MET A 250 -31.10 -14.47 5.16
C MET A 250 -32.54 -14.01 4.93
N GLN A 251 -33.00 -13.91 3.68
CA GLN A 251 -34.38 -13.49 3.37
C GLN A 251 -35.41 -14.44 3.99
N ASN A 252 -36.50 -13.87 4.51
CA ASN A 252 -37.58 -14.61 5.17
C ASN A 252 -37.15 -15.38 6.44
N THR A 253 -36.02 -14.99 7.04
CA THR A 253 -35.59 -15.49 8.35
C THR A 253 -35.81 -14.40 9.43
N PRO A 254 -35.80 -14.74 10.73
CA PRO A 254 -35.84 -13.73 11.81
C PRO A 254 -34.66 -12.74 11.80
N ARG A 255 -33.66 -12.98 10.97
CA ARG A 255 -32.41 -12.21 10.86
C ARG A 255 -32.24 -11.64 9.45
N ASP A 256 -33.34 -11.46 8.71
CA ASP A 256 -33.37 -10.76 7.43
C ASP A 256 -32.74 -9.37 7.56
N THR A 257 -31.90 -9.00 6.59
CA THR A 257 -31.17 -7.73 6.61
C THR A 257 -32.01 -6.56 6.10
N GLY A 258 -33.09 -6.84 5.35
CA GLY A 258 -33.91 -5.82 4.69
C GLY A 258 -33.18 -5.04 3.59
N LEU A 259 -32.00 -5.47 3.15
CA LEU A 259 -31.26 -4.87 2.04
C LEU A 259 -31.87 -5.28 0.70
N ASN A 260 -31.93 -4.33 -0.24
CA ASN A 260 -32.47 -4.58 -1.57
C ASN A 260 -31.48 -5.38 -2.44
N VAL A 261 -31.82 -6.65 -2.71
CA VAL A 261 -30.99 -7.57 -3.51
C VAL A 261 -30.78 -7.11 -4.94
N GLU A 262 -31.79 -6.51 -5.58
CA GLU A 262 -31.67 -5.98 -6.95
C GLU A 262 -30.68 -4.82 -7.01
N ALA A 263 -30.75 -3.90 -6.05
CA ALA A 263 -29.78 -2.80 -5.94
C ALA A 263 -28.36 -3.33 -5.72
N LEU A 264 -28.19 -4.35 -4.89
CA LEU A 264 -26.89 -5.01 -4.70
C LEU A 264 -26.41 -5.70 -5.97
N GLN A 265 -27.30 -6.25 -6.80
CA GLN A 265 -26.90 -6.85 -8.08
C GLN A 265 -26.41 -5.78 -9.05
N GLU A 266 -27.12 -4.68 -9.20
CA GLU A 266 -26.69 -3.57 -10.07
C GLU A 266 -25.34 -2.98 -9.63
N PHE A 267 -25.10 -2.87 -8.32
CA PHE A 267 -23.78 -2.48 -7.82
C PHE A 267 -22.71 -3.53 -8.13
N SER A 268 -23.05 -4.82 -8.05
CA SER A 268 -22.13 -5.87 -8.45
C SER A 268 -21.74 -5.74 -9.93
N ASP A 269 -22.71 -5.47 -10.81
CA ASP A 269 -22.48 -5.31 -12.24
C ASP A 269 -21.56 -4.11 -12.54
N TYR A 270 -21.78 -2.98 -11.86
CA TYR A 270 -20.88 -1.82 -11.91
C TYR A 270 -19.45 -2.20 -11.50
N TRP A 271 -19.30 -2.85 -10.36
CA TRP A 271 -17.98 -3.22 -9.85
C TRP A 271 -17.30 -4.31 -10.69
N ALA A 272 -18.05 -5.19 -11.34
CA ALA A 272 -17.50 -6.17 -12.28
C ALA A 272 -16.89 -5.49 -13.50
N ALA A 273 -17.57 -4.49 -14.06
CA ALA A 273 -17.03 -3.67 -15.14
C ALA A 273 -15.78 -2.90 -14.70
N VAL A 274 -15.83 -2.22 -13.55
CA VAL A 274 -14.68 -1.48 -12.99
C VAL A 274 -13.49 -2.38 -12.71
N ARG A 275 -13.70 -3.57 -12.13
CA ARG A 275 -12.63 -4.53 -11.81
C ARG A 275 -11.79 -4.89 -13.04
N SER A 276 -12.39 -4.92 -14.23
CA SER A 276 -11.68 -5.20 -15.49
C SER A 276 -10.55 -4.19 -15.78
N PHE A 277 -10.68 -2.94 -15.33
CA PHE A 277 -9.65 -1.91 -15.50
C PHE A 277 -8.38 -2.21 -14.68
N TYR A 278 -8.53 -3.01 -13.62
CA TYR A 278 -7.49 -3.37 -12.67
C TYR A 278 -6.86 -4.74 -12.93
N LYS A 279 -7.10 -5.34 -14.11
CA LYS A 279 -6.61 -6.68 -14.48
C LYS A 279 -5.12 -6.94 -14.15
N PRO A 280 -4.16 -6.00 -14.34
CA PRO A 280 -2.77 -6.23 -13.97
C PRO A 280 -2.51 -6.44 -12.46
N PHE A 281 -3.45 -6.04 -11.61
CA PHE A 281 -3.36 -6.13 -10.14
C PHE A 281 -4.25 -7.23 -9.56
N ASP A 282 -5.11 -7.84 -10.37
CA ASP A 282 -6.03 -8.92 -9.97
C ASP A 282 -5.31 -10.28 -10.06
N THR A 283 -4.30 -10.47 -9.21
CA THR A 283 -3.47 -11.69 -9.19
C THR A 283 -3.89 -12.71 -8.13
N SER A 284 -4.97 -12.41 -7.39
CA SER A 284 -5.55 -13.34 -6.41
C SER A 284 -6.15 -14.58 -7.09
N GLU A 285 -6.01 -15.74 -6.44
CA GLU A 285 -6.63 -16.97 -6.93
C GLU A 285 -8.17 -16.83 -6.90
N PRO A 286 -8.88 -17.30 -7.94
CA PRO A 286 -10.34 -17.13 -8.04
C PRO A 286 -11.13 -18.12 -7.17
N TYR A 287 -10.46 -18.89 -6.31
CA TYR A 287 -11.05 -19.94 -5.48
C TYR A 287 -10.49 -19.90 -4.05
N GLY A 288 -11.27 -20.45 -3.11
CA GLY A 288 -10.84 -20.65 -1.73
C GLY A 288 -9.96 -21.88 -1.54
N THR A 289 -9.16 -21.90 -0.48
CA THR A 289 -8.31 -23.03 -0.09
C THR A 289 -8.30 -23.25 1.43
N ALA A 290 -8.44 -24.50 1.85
CA ALA A 290 -8.31 -24.90 3.24
C ALA A 290 -6.86 -24.81 3.77
N GLU A 291 -5.87 -24.60 2.88
CA GLU A 291 -4.47 -24.39 3.26
C GLU A 291 -4.29 -23.20 4.20
N VAL A 292 -5.21 -22.23 4.18
CA VAL A 292 -5.22 -21.10 5.12
C VAL A 292 -5.27 -21.54 6.58
N TYR A 293 -5.88 -22.68 6.89
CA TYR A 293 -5.91 -23.23 8.25
C TYR A 293 -4.57 -23.82 8.71
N LEU A 294 -3.62 -24.03 7.78
CA LEU A 294 -2.25 -24.43 8.07
C LEU A 294 -1.37 -23.19 8.31
N HIS A 295 -1.28 -22.31 7.30
CA HIS A 295 -0.30 -21.22 7.32
C HIS A 295 -0.82 -19.95 8.01
N GLU A 296 -2.15 -19.78 8.13
CA GLU A 296 -2.77 -18.64 8.81
C GLU A 296 -2.29 -17.26 8.29
N MET A 297 -2.00 -17.16 7.00
CA MET A 297 -1.62 -15.89 6.37
C MET A 297 -2.89 -15.07 6.11
N PRO A 298 -2.94 -13.81 6.55
CA PRO A 298 -4.00 -12.89 6.13
C PRO A 298 -4.04 -12.70 4.61
N GLY A 299 -5.21 -12.33 4.07
CA GLY A 299 -5.42 -12.19 2.62
C GLY A 299 -4.32 -11.37 1.91
N GLY A 300 -4.11 -10.12 2.36
CA GLY A 300 -3.07 -9.27 1.78
C GLY A 300 -1.63 -9.77 1.97
N GLN A 301 -1.35 -10.54 3.03
CA GLN A 301 -0.02 -11.14 3.23
C GLN A 301 0.23 -12.28 2.23
N TYR A 302 -0.78 -13.10 1.97
CA TYR A 302 -0.69 -14.21 1.01
C TYR A 302 -0.32 -13.69 -0.39
N THR A 303 -1.10 -12.73 -0.91
CA THR A 303 -0.86 -12.14 -2.24
C THR A 303 0.51 -11.46 -2.31
N ASN A 304 0.85 -10.62 -1.31
CA ASN A 304 2.14 -9.92 -1.31
C ASN A 304 3.34 -10.85 -1.23
N LEU A 305 3.29 -11.88 -0.37
CA LEU A 305 4.39 -12.84 -0.21
C LEU A 305 4.56 -13.72 -1.45
N LYS A 306 3.45 -14.07 -2.12
CA LYS A 306 3.48 -14.83 -3.38
C LYS A 306 4.13 -14.03 -4.50
N GLU A 307 3.76 -12.76 -4.67
CA GLU A 307 4.42 -11.85 -5.63
C GLU A 307 5.90 -11.66 -5.30
N GLN A 308 6.24 -11.51 -4.01
CA GLN A 308 7.64 -11.43 -3.58
C GLN A 308 8.42 -12.71 -3.92
N ALA A 309 7.84 -13.88 -3.68
CA ALA A 309 8.44 -15.17 -4.04
C ALA A 309 8.65 -15.31 -5.54
N ILE A 310 7.67 -14.91 -6.37
CA ILE A 310 7.79 -14.91 -7.83
C ILE A 310 8.91 -13.96 -8.27
N GLY A 311 8.96 -12.75 -7.73
CA GLY A 311 10.02 -11.77 -8.02
C GLY A 311 11.43 -12.24 -7.63
N MET A 312 11.55 -13.16 -6.67
CA MET A 312 12.79 -13.80 -6.25
C MET A 312 13.11 -15.10 -7.01
N GLY A 313 12.27 -15.51 -7.97
CA GLY A 313 12.43 -16.80 -8.67
C GLY A 313 12.04 -18.02 -7.83
N LEU A 314 11.40 -17.83 -6.68
CA LEU A 314 10.96 -18.88 -5.76
C LEU A 314 9.48 -19.27 -5.96
N GLY A 315 8.80 -18.72 -6.97
CA GLY A 315 7.38 -19.00 -7.26
C GLY A 315 7.02 -20.50 -7.30
N PRO A 316 7.78 -21.36 -8.01
CA PRO A 316 7.53 -22.80 -8.01
C PRO A 316 7.67 -23.49 -6.65
N ARG A 317 8.32 -22.85 -5.68
CA ARG A 317 8.50 -23.33 -4.29
C ARG A 317 7.47 -22.74 -3.32
N TRP A 318 6.36 -22.19 -3.83
CA TRP A 318 5.30 -21.62 -3.00
C TRP A 318 4.79 -22.54 -1.87
N PRO A 319 4.53 -23.85 -2.11
CA PRO A 319 4.12 -24.74 -1.03
C PRO A 319 5.15 -24.82 0.11
N GLU A 320 6.44 -24.82 -0.23
CA GLU A 320 7.52 -24.82 0.76
C GLU A 320 7.52 -23.53 1.60
N ILE A 321 7.24 -22.38 0.98
CA ILE A 321 7.12 -21.09 1.68
C ILE A 321 5.91 -21.08 2.63
N ALA A 322 4.76 -21.64 2.20
CA ALA A 322 3.56 -21.73 3.02
C ALA A 322 3.79 -22.60 4.27
N HIS A 323 4.45 -23.75 4.12
CA HIS A 323 4.85 -24.61 5.23
C HIS A 323 5.87 -23.93 6.15
N ALA A 324 6.90 -23.29 5.57
CA ALA A 324 7.90 -22.54 6.34
C ALA A 324 7.25 -21.42 7.16
N TYR A 325 6.24 -20.74 6.62
CA TYR A 325 5.50 -19.69 7.33
C TYR A 325 4.79 -20.23 8.58
N ALA A 326 4.13 -21.40 8.46
CA ALA A 326 3.49 -22.06 9.60
C ALA A 326 4.51 -22.45 10.69
N GLU A 327 5.66 -22.99 10.29
CA GLU A 327 6.73 -23.38 11.21
C GLU A 327 7.39 -22.16 11.89
N VAL A 328 7.67 -21.10 11.13
CA VAL A 328 8.21 -19.84 11.67
C VAL A 328 7.25 -19.25 12.70
N ASN A 329 5.93 -19.31 12.48
CA ASN A 329 4.96 -18.86 13.48
C ASN A 329 5.13 -19.62 14.82
N GLN A 330 5.35 -20.94 14.77
CA GLN A 330 5.60 -21.74 15.99
C GLN A 330 6.90 -21.35 16.68
N LEU A 331 7.94 -20.98 15.93
CA LEU A 331 9.21 -20.47 16.46
C LEU A 331 9.08 -19.09 17.09
N CYS A 332 8.21 -18.23 16.54
CA CYS A 332 7.77 -16.99 17.18
C CYS A 332 6.93 -17.23 18.45
N GLY A 333 6.65 -18.48 18.81
CA GLY A 333 5.89 -18.86 19.99
C GLY A 333 4.38 -18.91 19.75
N ASP A 334 3.93 -19.07 18.50
CA ASP A 334 2.55 -18.99 18.00
C ASP A 334 1.93 -17.60 18.24
N ILE A 335 2.05 -16.68 17.28
CA ILE A 335 1.61 -15.29 17.44
C ILE A 335 0.35 -14.98 16.60
N VAL A 336 -0.32 -13.88 16.96
CA VAL A 336 -1.29 -13.23 16.08
C VAL A 336 -0.53 -12.65 14.88
N LYS A 337 -1.01 -12.96 13.66
CA LYS A 337 -0.37 -12.57 12.40
C LYS A 337 -1.27 -11.63 11.62
N VAL A 338 -1.05 -10.34 11.75
CA VAL A 338 -1.70 -9.28 10.97
C VAL A 338 -0.68 -8.16 10.76
N THR A 339 -0.86 -7.27 9.79
CA THR A 339 0.17 -6.25 9.50
C THR A 339 0.52 -5.42 10.75
N PRO A 340 1.81 -5.30 11.14
CA PRO A 340 3.01 -5.79 10.44
C PRO A 340 3.56 -7.16 10.90
N SER A 341 3.04 -7.81 11.96
CA SER A 341 3.54 -9.11 12.44
C SER A 341 3.49 -10.22 11.38
N SER A 342 2.44 -10.22 10.53
CA SER A 342 2.33 -11.17 9.42
C SER A 342 3.46 -11.04 8.38
N LYS A 343 3.93 -9.80 8.15
CA LYS A 343 5.05 -9.53 7.25
C LYS A 343 6.35 -10.07 7.84
N VAL A 344 6.58 -9.89 9.13
CA VAL A 344 7.79 -10.38 9.80
C VAL A 344 7.90 -11.90 9.69
N VAL A 345 6.80 -12.63 9.92
CA VAL A 345 6.77 -14.09 9.72
C VAL A 345 7.05 -14.45 8.25
N GLY A 346 6.54 -13.66 7.29
CA GLY A 346 6.78 -13.85 5.86
C GLY A 346 8.23 -13.63 5.45
N ASP A 347 8.84 -12.54 5.91
CA ASP A 347 10.25 -12.20 5.67
C ASP A 347 11.18 -13.31 6.22
N LEU A 348 10.88 -13.85 7.41
CA LEU A 348 11.64 -14.96 7.99
C LEU A 348 11.46 -16.27 7.18
N ALA A 349 10.22 -16.58 6.77
CA ALA A 349 9.91 -17.80 6.02
C ALA A 349 10.55 -17.82 4.63
N ILE A 350 10.47 -16.71 3.89
CA ILE A 350 11.08 -16.63 2.56
C ILE A 350 12.60 -16.68 2.64
N GLU A 351 13.20 -16.11 3.69
CA GLU A 351 14.65 -16.18 3.92
C GLU A 351 15.12 -17.61 4.18
N CYS A 352 14.36 -18.39 4.96
CA CYS A 352 14.63 -19.81 5.16
C CYS A 352 14.65 -20.57 3.82
N VAL A 353 13.58 -20.44 3.03
CA VAL A 353 13.46 -21.14 1.73
C VAL A 353 14.53 -20.69 0.74
N ALA A 354 14.80 -19.38 0.66
CA ALA A 354 15.82 -18.81 -0.21
C ALA A 354 17.23 -19.35 0.09
N ARG A 355 17.54 -19.58 1.38
CA ARG A 355 18.84 -20.10 1.82
C ARG A 355 18.92 -21.63 1.90
N GLY A 356 17.81 -22.33 1.67
CA GLY A 356 17.75 -23.78 1.90
C GLY A 356 17.92 -24.17 3.38
N VAL A 357 17.52 -23.29 4.29
CA VAL A 357 17.63 -23.45 5.74
C VAL A 357 16.29 -23.87 6.28
N LYS A 358 16.25 -24.90 7.13
CA LYS A 358 15.01 -25.29 7.80
C LYS A 358 14.56 -24.18 8.73
N PRO A 359 13.25 -23.89 8.86
CA PRO A 359 12.75 -22.88 9.79
C PRO A 359 13.34 -23.01 11.20
N THR A 360 13.41 -24.22 11.75
CA THR A 360 13.98 -24.48 13.09
C THR A 360 15.44 -24.05 13.25
N ASP A 361 16.19 -23.99 12.15
CA ASP A 361 17.61 -23.66 12.13
C ASP A 361 17.84 -22.16 11.90
N ILE A 362 16.78 -21.35 11.73
CA ILE A 362 16.89 -19.89 11.50
C ILE A 362 17.66 -19.18 12.63
N ILE A 363 17.56 -19.69 13.85
CA ILE A 363 18.27 -19.17 15.03
C ILE A 363 19.80 -19.33 14.93
N ASN A 364 20.28 -20.21 14.05
CA ASN A 364 21.70 -20.47 13.82
C ASN A 364 22.31 -19.53 12.77
N LEU A 365 21.50 -18.68 12.12
CA LEU A 365 21.96 -17.76 11.07
C LEU A 365 22.70 -16.54 11.64
N GLN A 366 23.94 -16.75 12.07
CA GLN A 366 24.81 -15.68 12.56
C GLN A 366 25.23 -14.70 11.46
N GLY A 367 25.32 -13.40 11.79
CA GLY A 367 25.76 -12.36 10.86
C GLY A 367 24.74 -11.94 9.80
N THR A 368 23.52 -12.50 9.84
CA THR A 368 22.43 -12.13 8.93
C THR A 368 21.95 -10.70 9.22
N LYS A 369 21.88 -9.88 8.17
CA LYS A 369 21.27 -8.54 8.24
C LYS A 369 19.78 -8.67 7.99
N TRP A 370 19.00 -8.66 9.07
CA TRP A 370 17.55 -8.71 9.02
C TRP A 370 16.93 -7.38 8.54
N SER A 371 15.72 -7.45 7.98
CA SER A 371 14.97 -6.25 7.61
C SER A 371 14.62 -5.43 8.86
N LYS A 372 14.40 -4.12 8.69
CA LYS A 372 14.01 -3.24 9.81
C LYS A 372 12.72 -3.71 10.49
N ASP A 373 11.78 -4.25 9.72
CA ASP A 373 10.52 -4.75 10.27
C ASP A 373 10.75 -5.98 11.17
N VAL A 374 11.62 -6.90 10.72
CA VAL A 374 12.01 -8.08 11.50
C VAL A 374 12.71 -7.64 12.79
N THR A 375 13.76 -6.81 12.71
CA THR A 375 14.47 -6.35 13.92
C THR A 375 13.55 -5.58 14.85
N SER A 376 12.71 -4.69 14.33
CA SER A 376 11.80 -3.86 15.12
C SER A 376 10.81 -4.68 15.96
N MET A 377 10.29 -5.80 15.42
CA MET A 377 9.42 -6.70 16.19
C MET A 377 10.14 -7.31 17.39
N PHE A 378 11.34 -7.85 17.19
CA PHE A 378 12.10 -8.50 18.26
C PHE A 378 12.80 -7.53 19.22
N GLU A 379 12.97 -6.27 18.81
CA GLU A 379 13.31 -5.15 19.71
C GLU A 379 12.14 -4.76 20.62
N GLY A 380 10.92 -5.22 20.35
CA GLY A 380 9.71 -4.94 21.14
C GLY A 380 8.90 -3.75 20.65
N TRP A 381 9.21 -3.17 19.49
CA TRP A 381 8.47 -2.03 18.95
C TRP A 381 7.06 -2.41 18.48
N LEU A 382 6.73 -3.67 18.23
CA LEU A 382 5.36 -4.06 17.93
C LEU A 382 4.49 -4.24 19.19
N GLY A 383 5.07 -4.12 20.39
CA GLY A 383 4.44 -4.51 21.65
C GLY A 383 4.87 -5.92 22.06
N GLU A 384 4.22 -6.46 23.09
CA GLU A 384 4.54 -7.80 23.60
C GLU A 384 3.55 -8.84 23.07
N PRO A 385 4.03 -9.99 22.55
CA PRO A 385 3.13 -11.07 22.17
C PRO A 385 2.48 -11.68 23.42
N PHE A 386 1.29 -12.23 23.25
CA PHE A 386 0.68 -13.06 24.28
C PHE A 386 1.48 -14.36 24.44
N TYR A 387 1.84 -14.72 25.67
CA TYR A 387 2.63 -15.94 25.92
C TYR A 387 1.79 -17.16 26.34
N GLY A 388 0.52 -16.97 26.71
CA GLY A 388 -0.35 -18.02 27.26
C GLY A 388 -0.84 -17.66 28.67
N MET A 389 -1.95 -18.29 29.10
CA MET A 389 -2.49 -18.10 30.46
C MET A 389 -1.86 -19.06 31.48
N GLU A 390 -1.52 -20.27 31.05
CA GLU A 390 -0.90 -21.27 31.92
C GLU A 390 0.59 -20.97 32.09
N THR A 391 1.06 -20.91 33.35
CA THR A 391 2.43 -20.48 33.70
C THR A 391 3.52 -21.25 32.96
N ALA A 392 3.41 -22.58 32.86
CA ALA A 392 4.41 -23.42 32.20
C ALA A 392 4.48 -23.16 30.69
N LYS A 393 3.33 -23.08 30.02
CA LYS A 393 3.25 -22.76 28.57
C LYS A 393 3.70 -21.33 28.27
N ALA A 394 3.36 -20.39 29.16
CA ALA A 394 3.83 -19.02 29.05
C ALA A 394 5.36 -18.92 29.16
N ALA A 395 5.98 -19.70 30.04
CA ALA A 395 7.43 -19.78 30.14
C ALA A 395 8.06 -20.36 28.87
N ASP A 396 7.49 -21.42 28.28
CA ASP A 396 7.97 -22.01 27.03
C ASP A 396 7.84 -21.06 25.83
N SER A 397 6.67 -20.43 25.65
CA SER A 397 6.45 -19.44 24.58
C SER A 397 7.42 -18.26 24.70
N ARG A 398 7.64 -17.76 25.93
CA ARG A 398 8.60 -16.69 26.19
C ARG A 398 10.04 -17.11 25.92
N LYS A 399 10.41 -18.36 26.24
CA LYS A 399 11.73 -18.92 25.93
C LYS A 399 11.97 -18.95 24.41
N LYS A 400 10.99 -19.43 23.63
CA LYS A 400 11.06 -19.45 22.15
C LYS A 400 11.22 -18.05 21.56
N TRP A 401 10.38 -17.10 22.00
CA TRP A 401 10.47 -15.69 21.59
C TRP A 401 11.86 -15.10 21.89
N ASN A 402 12.36 -15.28 23.12
CA ASN A 402 13.66 -14.74 23.52
C ASN A 402 14.82 -15.36 22.74
N ALA A 403 14.77 -16.66 22.44
CA ALA A 403 15.80 -17.32 21.65
C ALA A 403 15.87 -16.72 20.23
N LEU A 404 14.71 -16.51 19.60
CA LEU A 404 14.65 -15.89 18.27
C LEU A 404 15.06 -14.41 18.31
N ALA A 405 14.65 -13.68 19.35
CA ALA A 405 15.07 -12.29 19.57
C ALA A 405 16.59 -12.17 19.77
N ASP A 406 17.22 -13.10 20.49
CA ASP A 406 18.68 -13.17 20.68
C ASP A 406 19.39 -13.45 19.35
N ALA A 407 18.84 -14.30 18.50
CA ALA A 407 19.41 -14.59 17.18
C ALA A 407 19.28 -13.41 16.20
N ILE A 408 18.19 -12.63 16.29
CA ILE A 408 17.90 -11.53 15.35
C ILE A 408 18.53 -10.21 15.78
N VAL A 409 18.38 -9.84 17.06
CA VAL A 409 18.84 -8.54 17.59
C VAL A 409 20.24 -8.67 18.23
N GLY A 410 20.68 -9.90 18.51
CA GLY A 410 21.90 -10.18 19.27
C GLY A 410 21.63 -10.34 20.77
N LYS A 411 22.44 -11.18 21.43
CA LYS A 411 22.43 -11.34 22.89
C LYS A 411 22.80 -10.02 23.56
N GLY A 412 21.94 -9.53 24.45
CA GLY A 412 22.11 -8.23 25.10
C GLY A 412 21.79 -7.03 24.20
N GLY A 413 21.25 -7.26 22.99
CA GLY A 413 20.75 -6.20 22.13
C GLY A 413 19.64 -5.38 22.80
N LYS A 414 19.51 -4.11 22.40
CA LYS A 414 18.55 -3.18 23.01
C LYS A 414 17.12 -3.61 22.69
N ARG A 415 16.35 -3.98 23.73
CA ARG A 415 14.93 -4.29 23.64
C ARG A 415 14.14 -3.36 24.56
N ILE A 416 13.02 -2.86 24.07
CA ILE A 416 12.11 -2.06 24.87
C ILE A 416 11.13 -2.97 25.62
N LYS A 417 10.68 -2.53 26.79
CA LYS A 417 9.65 -3.20 27.61
C LYS A 417 8.44 -2.30 27.75
N GLY A 418 7.25 -2.91 27.83
CA GLY A 418 6.01 -2.16 27.88
C GLY A 418 5.65 -1.48 26.56
N ARG A 419 4.79 -0.47 26.63
CA ARG A 419 4.16 0.14 25.45
C ARG A 419 5.15 0.93 24.58
N PRO A 420 5.35 0.59 23.30
CA PRO A 420 6.29 1.28 22.40
C PRO A 420 6.09 2.80 22.31
N GLY A 421 4.84 3.28 22.33
CA GLY A 421 4.51 4.69 22.27
C GLY A 421 5.10 5.53 23.41
N THR A 422 5.40 4.94 24.58
CA THR A 422 6.05 5.68 25.70
C THR A 422 7.55 5.87 25.50
N HIS A 423 8.15 5.11 24.58
CA HIS A 423 9.58 5.21 24.23
C HIS A 423 9.80 6.03 22.96
N ALA A 424 8.72 6.36 22.22
CA ALA A 424 8.80 7.21 21.04
C ALA A 424 9.22 8.63 21.42
N ALA A 425 10.10 9.23 20.61
CA ALA A 425 10.48 10.62 20.79
C ALA A 425 9.25 11.53 20.72
N LYS A 426 9.19 12.53 21.60
CA LYS A 426 8.13 13.54 21.55
C LYS A 426 8.24 14.30 20.24
N ILE A 427 7.12 14.44 19.54
CA ILE A 427 7.02 15.21 18.30
C ILE A 427 6.23 16.48 18.59
N LYS A 428 6.83 17.64 18.32
CA LYS A 428 6.15 18.94 18.38
C LYS A 428 5.62 19.27 16.98
N LEU A 429 4.31 19.50 16.88
CA LEU A 429 3.68 19.75 15.58
C LEU A 429 4.16 21.04 14.91
N ASP A 430 4.52 22.07 15.70
CA ASP A 430 5.02 23.33 15.15
C ASP A 430 6.40 23.17 14.48
N ASP A 431 7.26 22.31 15.02
CA ASP A 431 8.55 21.98 14.40
C ASP A 431 8.33 21.26 13.07
N VAL A 432 7.35 20.34 13.02
CA VAL A 432 6.98 19.61 11.80
C VAL A 432 6.41 20.56 10.75
N ARG A 433 5.53 21.49 11.14
CA ARG A 433 5.00 22.54 10.25
C ARG A 433 6.12 23.40 9.67
N ALA A 434 7.05 23.85 10.51
CA ALA A 434 8.19 24.67 10.06
C ALA A 434 9.11 23.90 9.10
N GLU A 435 9.42 22.63 9.41
CA GLU A 435 10.18 21.75 8.53
C GLU A 435 9.48 21.59 7.17
N LEU A 436 8.18 21.27 7.20
CA LEU A 436 7.41 20.99 6.00
C LEU A 436 7.25 22.23 5.13
N LYS A 437 7.02 23.41 5.72
CA LYS A 437 7.04 24.71 5.03
C LYS A 437 8.36 24.93 4.28
N GLY A 438 9.48 24.60 4.92
CA GLY A 438 10.81 24.67 4.31
C GLY A 438 10.99 23.74 3.12
N LYS A 439 10.41 22.53 3.16
CA LYS A 439 10.46 21.53 2.09
C LYS A 439 9.50 21.84 0.94
N LEU A 440 8.27 22.24 1.23
CA LEU A 440 7.23 22.53 0.24
C LEU A 440 7.35 23.92 -0.38
N LYS A 441 8.06 24.86 0.27
CA LYS A 441 8.15 26.27 -0.13
C LYS A 441 6.79 26.98 -0.18
N LYS A 442 5.82 26.48 0.58
CA LYS A 442 4.48 27.06 0.80
C LYS A 442 4.04 26.73 2.23
N GLU A 443 3.00 27.40 2.72
CA GLU A 443 2.36 26.99 3.97
C GLU A 443 1.75 25.59 3.81
N PRO A 444 2.11 24.62 4.67
CA PRO A 444 1.49 23.30 4.67
C PRO A 444 0.07 23.38 5.24
N THR A 445 -0.86 22.65 4.64
CA THR A 445 -2.17 22.40 5.23
C THR A 445 -2.06 21.38 6.38
N GLU A 446 -3.11 21.24 7.19
CA GLU A 446 -3.11 20.17 8.21
C GLU A 446 -3.09 18.76 7.58
N ASP A 447 -3.73 18.57 6.43
CA ASP A 447 -3.64 17.33 5.64
C ASP A 447 -2.18 17.02 5.27
N ASP A 448 -1.42 18.03 4.85
CA ASP A 448 0.00 17.90 4.52
C ASP A 448 0.81 17.46 5.75
N VAL A 449 0.55 18.07 6.91
CA VAL A 449 1.25 17.77 8.17
C VAL A 449 0.99 16.32 8.62
N TRP A 450 -0.27 15.89 8.63
CA TRP A 450 -0.62 14.53 9.05
C TRP A 450 -0.13 13.47 8.06
N SER A 451 -0.20 13.76 6.76
CA SER A 451 0.32 12.86 5.72
C SER A 451 1.84 12.74 5.79
N TYR A 452 2.55 13.85 6.00
CA TYR A 452 4.00 13.89 6.19
C TYR A 452 4.43 13.15 7.46
N LEU A 453 3.71 13.31 8.58
CA LEU A 453 3.99 12.58 9.82
C LEU A 453 3.89 11.07 9.65
N MET A 454 2.88 10.60 8.93
CA MET A 454 2.69 9.17 8.67
C MET A 454 3.74 8.66 7.68
N TYR A 455 4.00 9.42 6.61
CA TYR A 455 4.79 8.97 5.47
C TYR A 455 5.67 10.09 4.86
N PRO A 456 6.79 10.47 5.49
CA PRO A 456 7.60 11.61 5.06
C PRO A 456 8.01 11.57 3.58
N ASP A 457 8.68 10.48 3.18
CA ASP A 457 9.21 10.33 1.82
C ASP A 457 8.11 10.15 0.76
N VAL A 458 7.01 9.49 1.14
CA VAL A 458 5.88 9.25 0.22
C VAL A 458 5.17 10.56 -0.05
N PHE A 459 4.88 11.30 1.02
CA PHE A 459 4.21 12.57 0.94
C PHE A 459 5.02 13.58 0.12
N LEU A 460 6.33 13.71 0.35
CA LEU A 460 7.17 14.63 -0.43
C LEU A 460 7.19 14.26 -1.92
N LYS A 461 7.26 12.96 -2.25
CA LYS A 461 7.18 12.49 -3.65
C LYS A 461 5.80 12.73 -4.25
N PHE A 462 4.74 12.57 -3.47
CA PHE A 462 3.37 12.89 -3.89
C PHE A 462 3.18 14.38 -4.13
N ALA A 463 3.66 15.24 -3.22
CA ALA A 463 3.58 16.69 -3.35
C ALA A 463 4.31 17.18 -4.61
N GLU A 464 5.51 16.65 -4.89
CA GLU A 464 6.25 16.98 -6.12
C GLU A 464 5.54 16.47 -7.38
N PHE A 465 4.95 15.27 -7.31
CA PHE A 465 4.12 14.75 -8.40
C PHE A 465 2.92 15.67 -8.66
N ARG A 466 2.16 16.04 -7.63
CA ARG A 466 0.97 16.90 -7.74
C ARG A 466 1.34 18.29 -8.26
N LYS A 467 2.50 18.82 -7.89
CA LYS A 467 3.04 20.08 -8.44
C LYS A 467 3.31 19.97 -9.94
N THR A 468 3.77 18.82 -10.41
CA THR A 468 4.15 18.60 -11.82
C THR A 468 2.95 18.27 -12.70
N TYR A 469 2.05 17.40 -12.23
CA TYR A 469 0.98 16.80 -13.05
C TYR A 469 -0.43 17.23 -12.63
N GLY A 470 -0.58 17.97 -11.54
CA GLY A 470 -1.88 18.34 -11.00
C GLY A 470 -2.61 17.19 -10.32
N ASP A 471 -3.93 17.32 -10.19
CA ASP A 471 -4.79 16.29 -9.63
C ASP A 471 -5.19 15.27 -10.71
N VAL A 472 -4.58 14.09 -10.62
CA VAL A 472 -4.85 12.96 -11.51
C VAL A 472 -6.02 12.10 -11.06
N SER A 473 -6.65 12.38 -9.90
CA SER A 473 -7.81 11.63 -9.40
C SER A 473 -9.05 11.83 -10.28
N ALA A 474 -9.15 12.95 -11.00
CA ALA A 474 -10.23 13.27 -11.92
C ALA A 474 -10.18 12.49 -13.25
N LEU A 475 -9.05 11.84 -13.56
CA LEU A 475 -8.91 11.06 -14.79
C LEU A 475 -9.72 9.75 -14.70
N PRO A 476 -10.40 9.31 -15.77
CA PRO A 476 -10.95 7.97 -15.85
C PRO A 476 -9.86 6.89 -15.67
N THR A 477 -10.18 5.79 -14.98
CA THR A 477 -9.20 4.74 -14.64
C THR A 477 -8.50 4.11 -15.85
N PRO A 478 -9.17 3.82 -16.98
CA PRO A 478 -8.48 3.37 -18.18
C PRO A 478 -7.43 4.36 -18.69
N ALA A 479 -7.80 5.64 -18.80
CA ALA A 479 -6.88 6.69 -19.25
C ALA A 479 -5.70 6.89 -18.29
N TYR A 480 -5.93 6.75 -16.98
CA TYR A 480 -4.90 6.84 -15.95
C TYR A 480 -3.83 5.74 -16.09
N TYR A 481 -4.23 4.48 -16.30
CA TYR A 481 -3.29 3.36 -16.37
C TYR A 481 -2.71 3.13 -17.76
N TYR A 482 -3.49 3.36 -18.82
CA TYR A 482 -3.16 2.92 -20.17
C TYR A 482 -2.98 4.09 -21.16
N GLY A 483 -3.21 5.33 -20.73
CA GLY A 483 -3.26 6.48 -21.63
C GLY A 483 -4.48 6.45 -22.55
N LEU A 484 -4.48 7.33 -23.55
CA LEU A 484 -5.52 7.39 -24.58
C LEU A 484 -5.11 6.58 -25.82
N GLN A 485 -6.08 5.92 -26.43
CA GLN A 485 -5.97 5.31 -27.75
C GLN A 485 -6.09 6.36 -28.87
N ASP A 486 -5.66 6.02 -30.09
CA ASP A 486 -5.80 6.91 -31.25
C ASP A 486 -7.27 7.33 -31.42
N LYS A 487 -7.51 8.64 -31.51
CA LYS A 487 -8.83 9.28 -31.63
C LYS A 487 -9.78 9.08 -30.45
N GLU A 488 -9.32 8.48 -29.36
CA GLU A 488 -10.10 8.40 -28.12
C GLU A 488 -10.30 9.79 -27.53
N GLU A 489 -11.53 10.06 -27.10
CA GLU A 489 -11.90 11.25 -26.34
C GLU A 489 -12.32 10.87 -24.93
N ILE A 490 -11.82 11.62 -23.96
CA ILE A 490 -12.24 11.55 -22.57
C ILE A 490 -12.72 12.91 -22.05
N HIS A 491 -13.57 12.86 -21.05
CA HIS A 491 -14.12 14.04 -20.36
C HIS A 491 -13.59 14.06 -18.93
N ILE A 492 -12.93 15.16 -18.56
CA ILE A 492 -12.34 15.36 -17.24
C ILE A 492 -13.08 16.50 -16.56
N SER A 493 -13.89 16.18 -15.56
CA SER A 493 -14.60 17.18 -14.75
C SER A 493 -13.68 17.69 -13.64
N LEU A 494 -13.35 18.98 -13.66
CA LEU A 494 -12.50 19.61 -12.65
C LEU A 494 -13.34 20.14 -11.47
N GLU A 495 -14.44 20.82 -11.80
CA GLU A 495 -15.43 21.34 -10.85
C GLU A 495 -16.77 21.50 -11.58
N GLU A 496 -17.81 21.87 -10.84
CA GLU A 496 -19.14 22.08 -11.43
C GLU A 496 -19.09 23.12 -12.55
N GLY A 497 -19.57 22.74 -13.74
CA GLY A 497 -19.55 23.59 -14.93
C GLY A 497 -18.20 23.69 -15.64
N LYS A 498 -17.13 23.02 -15.19
CA LYS A 498 -15.82 23.00 -15.85
C LYS A 498 -15.38 21.58 -16.22
N THR A 499 -15.54 21.24 -17.50
CA THR A 499 -15.11 19.98 -18.08
C THR A 499 -14.06 20.22 -19.15
N LEU A 500 -13.00 19.42 -19.14
CA LEU A 500 -12.02 19.33 -20.22
C LEU A 500 -12.40 18.17 -21.14
N PHE A 501 -12.60 18.47 -22.41
CA PHE A 501 -12.71 17.50 -23.48
C PHE A 501 -11.32 17.30 -24.07
N VAL A 502 -10.76 16.10 -23.89
CA VAL A 502 -9.41 15.76 -24.35
C VAL A 502 -9.50 14.62 -25.35
N ARG A 503 -9.09 14.87 -26.60
CA ARG A 503 -9.02 13.84 -27.65
C ARG A 503 -7.60 13.67 -28.14
N LEU A 504 -7.07 12.44 -28.15
CA LEU A 504 -5.76 12.18 -28.78
C LEU A 504 -5.94 12.18 -30.30
N LEU A 505 -5.27 13.11 -30.99
CA LEU A 505 -5.34 13.21 -32.45
C LEU A 505 -4.27 12.35 -33.12
N ASN A 506 -3.06 12.36 -32.56
CA ASN A 506 -1.92 11.59 -33.07
C ASN A 506 -0.80 11.55 -32.02
N MET A 507 0.04 10.51 -32.06
CA MET A 507 1.33 10.48 -31.37
C MET A 507 2.43 10.12 -32.36
N THR A 508 3.46 10.96 -32.47
CA THR A 508 4.55 10.71 -33.42
C THR A 508 5.37 9.47 -33.01
N GLU A 509 6.12 8.93 -33.97
CA GLU A 509 7.19 7.99 -33.66
C GLU A 509 8.23 8.63 -32.73
N ALA A 510 8.94 7.79 -31.98
CA ALA A 510 9.99 8.22 -31.09
C ALA A 510 11.25 8.56 -31.88
N ASP A 511 11.89 9.69 -31.55
CA ASP A 511 13.20 10.00 -32.08
C ASP A 511 14.31 9.14 -31.44
N HIS A 512 15.56 9.37 -31.85
CA HIS A 512 16.74 8.66 -31.33
C HIS A 512 16.97 8.83 -29.82
N ASN A 513 16.40 9.87 -29.21
CA ASN A 513 16.43 10.11 -27.76
C ASN A 513 15.19 9.52 -27.05
N GLY A 514 14.32 8.83 -27.80
CA GLY A 514 13.07 8.29 -27.31
C GLY A 514 11.96 9.33 -27.14
N GLN A 515 12.10 10.55 -27.67
CA GLN A 515 11.08 11.59 -27.53
C GLN A 515 9.97 11.42 -28.57
N GLN A 516 8.72 11.49 -28.11
CA GLN A 516 7.52 11.46 -28.95
C GLN A 516 6.71 12.74 -28.72
N THR A 517 6.10 13.28 -29.77
CA THR A 517 5.14 14.38 -29.64
C THR A 517 3.73 13.82 -29.70
N ALA A 518 2.98 14.05 -28.64
CA ALA A 518 1.57 13.73 -28.56
C ALA A 518 0.75 14.98 -28.87
N ILE A 519 -0.12 14.88 -29.87
CA ILE A 519 -0.99 15.95 -30.37
C ILE A 519 -2.41 15.62 -29.91
N PHE A 520 -3.01 16.53 -29.14
CA PHE A 520 -4.35 16.39 -28.59
C PHE A 520 -5.22 17.58 -28.98
N GLU A 521 -6.53 17.37 -29.08
CA GLU A 521 -7.52 18.43 -29.02
C GLU A 521 -7.95 18.63 -27.57
N LEU A 522 -7.83 19.86 -27.07
CA LEU A 522 -8.29 20.26 -25.75
C LEU A 522 -9.38 21.34 -25.92
N ASN A 523 -10.62 21.00 -25.60
CA ASN A 523 -11.79 21.87 -25.77
C ASN A 523 -11.89 22.47 -27.19
N GLY A 524 -11.67 21.65 -28.21
CA GLY A 524 -11.72 22.05 -29.62
C GLY A 524 -10.46 22.73 -30.16
N TYR A 525 -9.41 22.92 -29.34
CA TYR A 525 -8.16 23.53 -29.78
C TYR A 525 -7.02 22.52 -29.78
N PRO A 526 -6.22 22.43 -30.87
CA PRO A 526 -5.06 21.56 -30.89
C PRO A 526 -4.00 22.03 -29.89
N ARG A 527 -3.38 21.06 -29.23
CA ARG A 527 -2.27 21.18 -28.30
C ARG A 527 -1.27 20.08 -28.63
N HIS A 528 0.00 20.33 -28.37
CA HIS A 528 1.03 19.31 -28.46
C HIS A 528 1.87 19.32 -27.20
N THR A 529 2.36 18.15 -26.80
CA THR A 529 3.31 17.99 -25.71
C THR A 529 4.31 16.91 -26.08
N THR A 530 5.51 16.99 -25.54
CA THR A 530 6.55 15.99 -25.75
C THR A 530 6.59 15.03 -24.56
N VAL A 531 6.59 13.74 -24.85
CA VAL A 531 6.67 12.65 -23.87
C VAL A 531 7.87 11.77 -24.20
N THR A 532 8.62 11.37 -23.16
CA THR A 532 9.76 10.47 -23.34
C THR A 532 9.31 9.02 -23.24
N ASN A 533 9.53 8.26 -24.30
CA ASN A 533 9.41 6.81 -24.31
C ASN A 533 10.58 6.21 -23.53
N LYS A 534 10.35 5.90 -22.25
CA LYS A 534 11.39 5.38 -21.34
C LYS A 534 11.96 4.03 -21.76
N ALA A 535 11.23 3.22 -22.52
CA ALA A 535 11.73 1.94 -23.01
C ALA A 535 12.81 2.14 -24.09
N LEU A 536 12.60 3.12 -24.97
CA LEU A 536 13.57 3.48 -26.03
C LEU A 536 14.70 4.35 -25.48
N ALA A 537 14.41 5.26 -24.54
CA ALA A 537 15.41 6.14 -23.93
C ALA A 537 16.45 5.39 -23.08
N LYS A 538 16.15 4.20 -22.53
CA LYS A 538 17.14 3.35 -21.83
C LYS A 538 18.28 2.88 -22.74
N ASN A 539 18.07 2.86 -24.05
CA ASN A 539 19.08 2.50 -25.04
C ASN A 539 19.82 3.72 -25.61
N ALA A 540 19.46 4.95 -25.20
CA ALA A 540 20.18 6.15 -25.61
C ALA A 540 21.48 6.25 -24.82
N VAL A 541 22.62 6.00 -25.48
CA VAL A 541 23.94 6.20 -24.90
C VAL A 541 24.13 7.69 -24.66
N THR A 542 23.97 8.15 -23.42
CA THR A 542 24.34 9.52 -23.03
C THR A 542 25.84 9.71 -23.25
N LYS A 543 26.20 10.61 -24.17
CA LYS A 543 27.60 10.88 -24.50
C LYS A 543 28.29 11.66 -23.40
N THR A 544 29.55 11.33 -23.17
CA THR A 544 30.43 12.09 -22.27
C THR A 544 30.55 13.53 -22.78
N LYS A 545 30.31 14.51 -21.91
CA LYS A 545 30.54 15.93 -22.24
C LYS A 545 32.03 16.28 -22.09
N ALA A 546 32.53 17.19 -22.92
CA ALA A 546 33.88 17.73 -22.79
C ALA A 546 34.00 18.62 -21.54
N ASP A 547 35.09 18.47 -20.79
CA ASP A 547 35.39 19.32 -19.63
C ASP A 547 35.89 20.71 -20.09
N PRO A 548 35.19 21.81 -19.77
CA PRO A 548 35.61 23.16 -20.14
C PRO A 548 36.96 23.59 -19.56
N ALA A 549 37.43 22.94 -18.48
CA ALA A 549 38.72 23.22 -17.87
C ALA A 549 39.90 22.52 -18.58
N GLU A 550 39.62 21.61 -19.52
CA GLU A 550 40.60 20.79 -20.23
C GLU A 550 40.65 21.13 -21.73
N PRO A 551 41.57 22.01 -22.18
CA PRO A 551 41.70 22.41 -23.59
C PRO A 551 42.02 21.25 -24.55
N THR A 552 42.41 20.09 -24.00
CA THR A 552 42.65 18.86 -24.75
C THR A 552 41.35 18.12 -25.11
N GLN A 553 40.21 18.54 -24.58
CA GLN A 553 38.89 17.97 -24.87
C GLN A 553 38.07 18.91 -25.75
N VAL A 554 37.79 18.50 -26.98
CA VAL A 554 37.01 19.30 -27.92
C VAL A 554 35.55 18.87 -27.87
N GLY A 555 34.70 19.74 -27.33
CA GLY A 555 33.25 19.53 -27.25
C GLY A 555 32.49 20.15 -28.43
N ALA A 556 31.28 19.64 -28.70
CA ALA A 556 30.40 20.20 -29.72
C ALA A 556 29.96 21.62 -29.36
N PRO A 557 30.20 22.64 -30.21
CA PRO A 557 29.82 24.01 -29.89
C PRO A 557 28.29 24.22 -29.91
N MET A 558 27.58 23.41 -30.69
CA MET A 558 26.13 23.47 -30.86
C MET A 558 25.59 22.08 -31.22
N PRO A 559 24.29 21.81 -31.00
CA PRO A 559 23.67 20.57 -31.47
C PRO A 559 23.72 20.47 -33.00
N GLY A 560 23.95 19.27 -33.52
CA GLY A 560 24.05 19.02 -34.96
C GLY A 560 24.41 17.57 -35.29
N MET A 561 24.62 17.28 -36.57
CA MET A 561 25.05 15.98 -37.07
C MET A 561 26.48 16.06 -37.61
N VAL A 562 27.33 15.08 -37.33
CA VAL A 562 28.71 15.06 -37.86
C VAL A 562 28.69 14.79 -39.37
N ALA A 563 29.01 15.81 -40.17
CA ALA A 563 29.01 15.72 -41.63
C ALA A 563 30.29 15.09 -42.18
N SER A 564 31.44 15.42 -41.57
CA SER A 564 32.74 14.88 -41.99
C SER A 564 33.76 14.98 -40.86
N ILE A 565 34.75 14.10 -40.87
CA ILE A 565 35.88 14.10 -39.94
C ILE A 565 37.14 14.33 -40.77
N ALA A 566 37.86 15.43 -40.49
CA ALA A 566 38.98 15.90 -41.29
C ALA A 566 40.34 15.38 -40.78
N VAL A 567 40.37 14.68 -39.64
CA VAL A 567 41.59 14.21 -38.97
C VAL A 567 41.52 12.72 -38.63
N SER A 568 42.68 12.12 -38.40
CA SER A 568 42.82 10.73 -37.95
C SER A 568 43.52 10.63 -36.58
N VAL A 569 43.25 9.57 -35.83
CA VAL A 569 43.97 9.29 -34.57
C VAL A 569 45.48 9.15 -34.84
N GLY A 570 46.29 9.84 -34.05
CA GLY A 570 47.75 9.94 -34.21
C GLY A 570 48.21 11.13 -35.07
N GLN A 571 47.31 11.87 -35.71
CA GLN A 571 47.66 13.04 -36.53
C GLN A 571 48.02 14.23 -35.64
N LYS A 572 49.09 14.95 -36.00
CA LYS A 572 49.44 16.25 -35.40
C LYS A 572 48.59 17.35 -36.04
N VAL A 573 48.01 18.20 -35.21
CA VAL A 573 47.17 19.33 -35.60
C VAL A 573 47.68 20.62 -34.97
N LYS A 574 47.52 21.74 -35.67
CA LYS A 574 47.81 23.08 -35.17
C LYS A 574 46.57 23.69 -34.51
N GLU A 575 46.79 24.68 -33.66
CA GLU A 575 45.70 25.53 -33.18
C GLU A 575 44.97 26.18 -34.37
N GLY A 576 43.64 26.16 -34.33
CA GLY A 576 42.76 26.63 -35.40
C GLY A 576 42.52 25.63 -36.54
N GLU A 577 43.26 24.53 -36.61
CA GLU A 577 43.10 23.50 -37.65
C GLU A 577 41.76 22.77 -37.52
N THR A 578 41.06 22.56 -38.63
CA THR A 578 39.74 21.92 -38.64
C THR A 578 39.84 20.44 -38.30
N LEU A 579 39.07 20.00 -37.31
CA LEU A 579 39.01 18.62 -36.85
C LEU A 579 37.85 17.85 -37.50
N LEU A 580 36.67 18.46 -37.56
CA LEU A 580 35.46 17.89 -38.13
C LEU A 580 34.48 19.00 -38.53
N THR A 581 33.44 18.63 -39.29
CA THR A 581 32.36 19.53 -39.68
C THR A 581 31.03 19.03 -39.14
N LEU A 582 30.24 19.91 -38.55
CA LEU A 582 28.87 19.65 -38.11
C LEU A 582 27.87 20.25 -39.10
N GLU A 583 26.79 19.54 -39.38
CA GLU A 583 25.60 20.05 -40.05
C GLU A 583 24.53 20.35 -39.00
N ALA A 584 24.04 21.58 -38.97
CA ALA A 584 22.87 21.94 -38.18
C ALA A 584 22.02 22.93 -38.96
N MET A 585 20.70 22.73 -38.97
CA MET A 585 19.76 23.60 -39.70
C MET A 585 20.14 23.81 -41.18
N LYS A 586 20.64 22.75 -41.85
CA LYS A 586 21.13 22.77 -43.25
C LYS A 586 22.37 23.67 -43.49
N MET A 587 23.05 24.09 -42.43
CA MET A 587 24.32 24.82 -42.52
C MET A 587 25.46 23.97 -41.98
N PHE A 588 26.63 24.05 -42.62
CA PHE A 588 27.84 23.38 -42.20
C PHE A 588 28.72 24.31 -41.36
N ALA A 589 29.14 23.86 -40.19
CA ALA A 589 30.03 24.57 -39.28
C ALA A 589 31.29 23.74 -39.01
N ALA A 590 32.46 24.31 -39.28
CA ALA A 590 33.73 23.69 -38.97
C ALA A 590 34.03 23.76 -37.46
N VAL A 591 34.49 22.66 -36.88
CA VAL A 591 35.01 22.61 -35.51
C VAL A 591 36.52 22.52 -35.57
N SER A 592 37.19 23.53 -35.01
CA SER A 592 38.65 23.65 -35.03
C SER A 592 39.29 23.26 -33.69
N SER A 593 40.57 22.88 -33.76
CA SER A 593 41.39 22.57 -32.59
C SER A 593 41.68 23.84 -31.77
N PRO A 594 41.41 23.86 -30.45
CA PRO A 594 41.71 25.02 -29.60
C PRO A 594 43.19 25.12 -29.23
N ILE A 595 43.99 24.08 -29.48
CA ILE A 595 45.44 24.03 -29.18
C ILE A 595 46.18 23.25 -30.27
N ALA A 596 47.50 23.38 -30.34
CA ALA A 596 48.34 22.43 -31.07
C ALA A 596 48.51 21.12 -30.25
N GLY A 597 48.52 19.98 -30.94
CA GLY A 597 48.67 18.68 -30.28
C GLY A 597 48.53 17.50 -31.25
N THR A 598 48.43 16.29 -30.71
CA THR A 598 48.19 15.05 -31.46
C THR A 598 46.80 14.50 -31.12
N VAL A 599 46.03 14.09 -32.13
CA VAL A 599 44.71 13.48 -31.93
C VAL A 599 44.87 12.14 -31.23
N LYS A 600 44.41 12.03 -29.98
CA LYS A 600 44.45 10.79 -29.20
C LYS A 600 43.25 9.90 -29.52
N GLU A 601 42.09 10.50 -29.67
CA GLU A 601 40.82 9.78 -29.81
C GLU A 601 39.80 10.64 -30.55
N ILE A 602 39.00 10.01 -31.41
CA ILE A 602 37.82 10.60 -32.04
C ILE A 602 36.61 9.87 -31.46
N CYS A 603 35.79 10.59 -30.71
CA CYS A 603 34.70 10.04 -29.89
C CYS A 603 33.34 10.03 -30.62
N VAL A 604 33.32 10.35 -31.91
CA VAL A 604 32.12 10.46 -32.75
C VAL A 604 32.36 9.86 -34.13
N LYS A 605 31.27 9.47 -34.81
CA LYS A 605 31.26 8.93 -36.18
C LYS A 605 30.55 9.87 -37.15
N ILE A 606 30.81 9.70 -38.45
CA ILE A 606 30.06 10.40 -39.50
C ILE A 606 28.56 10.02 -39.41
N SER A 607 27.69 11.00 -39.65
CA SER A 607 26.23 10.93 -39.51
C SER A 607 25.73 10.75 -38.08
N GLU A 608 26.59 10.88 -37.07
CA GLU A 608 26.20 10.80 -35.67
C GLU A 608 25.68 12.16 -35.16
N SER A 609 24.54 12.16 -34.46
CA SER A 609 23.99 13.37 -33.84
C SER A 609 24.70 13.68 -32.52
N VAL A 610 25.04 14.95 -32.28
CA VAL A 610 25.68 15.47 -31.07
C VAL A 610 24.85 16.60 -30.48
N GLU A 611 24.83 16.69 -29.15
CA GLU A 611 24.33 17.84 -28.42
C GLU A 611 25.46 18.81 -28.06
N SER A 612 25.11 20.05 -27.68
CA SER A 612 26.09 20.99 -27.14
C SER A 612 26.91 20.37 -26.01
N LYS A 613 28.22 20.59 -26.08
CA LYS A 613 29.28 20.10 -25.19
C LYS A 613 29.58 18.60 -25.26
N ASP A 614 28.93 17.80 -26.12
CA ASP A 614 29.33 16.40 -26.32
C ASP A 614 30.79 16.32 -26.73
N LEU A 615 31.57 15.45 -26.09
CA LEU A 615 32.98 15.25 -26.42
C LEU A 615 33.09 14.63 -27.81
N MET A 616 33.83 15.30 -28.69
CA MET A 616 34.04 14.84 -30.07
C MET A 616 35.47 14.37 -30.33
N VAL A 617 36.47 15.06 -29.77
CA VAL A 617 37.89 14.71 -29.98
C VAL A 617 38.68 14.91 -28.68
N ARG A 618 39.59 13.98 -28.38
CA ARG A 618 40.64 14.17 -27.36
C ARG A 618 41.99 14.39 -28.02
N LEU A 619 42.73 15.38 -27.54
CA LEU A 619 44.09 15.69 -27.93
C LEU A 619 45.07 15.31 -26.82
N VAL A 620 46.33 15.14 -27.18
CA VAL A 620 47.47 15.15 -26.26
C VAL A 620 48.47 16.20 -26.74
N LYS A 621 49.14 16.87 -25.80
CA LYS A 621 50.16 17.87 -26.13
C LYS A 621 51.37 17.23 -26.77
#